data_AF-A0A6C0AVM6-F1
#
_entry.id   AF-A0A6C0AVM6-F1
#
_cell.length_a   1.000
_cell.length_b   1.000
_cell.length_c   1.000
_cell.angle_alpha   90.00
_cell.angle_beta   90.00
_cell.angle_gamma   90.00
#
_symmetry.space_group_name_H-M   'P 1'
#
loop_
_entity.id
_entity.type
_entity.pdbx_description
1 polymer ?
#
loop_
_entity_poly.entity_id
_entity_poly.type
_entity_poly.pdbx_seq_one_letter_code
_entity_poly.pdbx_strand_id
1 'polypeptide(L)'
;MKTLLYHMYTETSLCRTSNSVAIASKEDLFKQLRKDIDENPPNLTNIGKLLEQFVEGLCKFCPSKTELNKEIRERFPKQIKPEDTMFIIQKLIFSIEQFQSPNDDKITKKMLSDISNNFNNESIIAFLSDFYDHTEKIYKEVWEGRQRLINGENIVPPEHRKKVIGKNGVPFNMKTGL
;
A
#
# COMPACT_ATOMS: atom_id res chain seq x y z
N MET A 1 -7.52 -13.83 11.94
CA MET A 1 -7.26 -12.40 11.68
C MET A 1 -7.70 -12.17 10.23
N LYS A 2 -8.92 -11.67 10.01
CA LYS A 2 -9.51 -11.52 8.66
C LYS A 2 -8.87 -10.31 7.96
N THR A 3 -8.46 -10.50 6.71
CA THR A 3 -7.78 -9.55 5.82
C THR A 3 -8.52 -8.21 5.80
N LEU A 4 -7.82 -7.11 6.12
CA LEU A 4 -8.44 -5.81 6.33
C LEU A 4 -8.94 -5.18 5.02
N LEU A 5 -8.28 -5.43 3.88
CA LEU A 5 -8.84 -5.05 2.57
C LEU A 5 -10.18 -5.73 2.29
N TYR A 6 -10.40 -6.96 2.75
CA TYR A 6 -11.64 -7.71 2.50
C TYR A 6 -12.85 -7.13 3.24
N HIS A 7 -12.64 -6.54 4.42
CA HIS A 7 -13.70 -5.85 5.16
C HIS A 7 -13.94 -4.40 4.70
N MET A 8 -12.99 -3.79 3.98
CA MET A 8 -13.23 -2.50 3.32
C MET A 8 -14.18 -2.59 2.12
N TYR A 9 -14.50 -3.80 1.65
CA TYR A 9 -15.39 -4.05 0.52
C TYR A 9 -16.86 -4.30 0.88
N THR A 10 -17.22 -4.52 2.14
CA THR A 10 -18.62 -4.87 2.47
C THR A 10 -19.58 -3.67 2.49
N GLU A 11 -19.11 -2.43 2.38
CA GLU A 11 -19.98 -1.25 2.48
C GLU A 11 -20.11 -0.42 1.19
N THR A 12 -19.31 -0.65 0.14
CA THR A 12 -19.44 0.10 -1.12
C THR A 12 -19.29 -0.79 -2.35
N SER A 13 -20.44 -1.27 -2.84
CA SER A 13 -20.75 -1.65 -4.23
C SER A 13 -19.72 -2.53 -4.97
N LEU A 14 -19.83 -3.85 -4.77
CA LEU A 14 -19.62 -4.78 -5.89
C LEU A 14 -20.88 -4.73 -6.76
N CYS A 15 -20.77 -4.05 -7.91
CA CYS A 15 -21.78 -4.12 -8.96
C CYS A 15 -22.12 -5.58 -9.26
N ARG A 16 -23.40 -5.92 -9.06
CA ARG A 16 -24.03 -7.08 -9.66
C ARG A 16 -23.94 -6.96 -11.18
N THR A 17 -23.03 -7.68 -11.80
CA THR A 17 -23.14 -8.08 -13.21
C THR A 17 -22.62 -9.51 -13.36
N SER A 18 -23.60 -10.41 -13.51
CA SER A 18 -23.60 -11.76 -14.06
C SER A 18 -22.26 -12.31 -14.59
N ASN A 19 -21.49 -12.88 -13.66
CA ASN A 19 -20.53 -14.02 -13.74
C ASN A 19 -19.37 -13.81 -12.75
N SER A 20 -19.71 -13.33 -11.55
CA SER A 20 -18.73 -13.08 -10.49
C SER A 20 -18.31 -14.41 -9.86
N VAL A 21 -17.17 -14.95 -10.28
CA VAL A 21 -16.36 -15.76 -9.38
C VAL A 21 -15.98 -14.82 -8.23
N ALA A 22 -16.63 -14.99 -7.08
CA ALA A 22 -16.25 -14.29 -5.87
C ALA A 22 -14.79 -14.66 -5.60
N ILE A 23 -13.86 -13.72 -5.80
CA ILE A 23 -12.45 -13.91 -5.48
C ILE A 23 -12.37 -14.03 -3.96
N ALA A 24 -12.36 -15.26 -3.45
CA ALA A 24 -12.63 -15.60 -2.06
C ALA A 24 -11.43 -15.31 -1.12
N SER A 25 -10.22 -15.16 -1.67
CA SER A 25 -9.00 -14.87 -0.92
C SER A 25 -7.93 -14.16 -1.77
N LYS A 26 -6.90 -13.61 -1.09
CA LYS A 26 -5.72 -13.00 -1.72
C LYS A 26 -5.04 -13.99 -2.68
N GLU A 27 -4.91 -15.24 -2.26
CA GLU A 27 -4.26 -16.30 -3.03
C GLU A 27 -5.01 -16.57 -4.34
N ASP A 28 -6.33 -16.53 -4.33
CA ASP A 28 -7.14 -16.72 -5.54
C ASP A 28 -7.02 -15.52 -6.50
N LEU A 29 -6.90 -14.30 -5.97
CA LEU A 29 -6.59 -13.11 -6.77
C LEU A 29 -5.26 -13.29 -7.52
N PHE A 30 -4.18 -13.60 -6.80
CA PHE A 30 -2.84 -13.70 -7.41
C PHE A 30 -2.70 -14.92 -8.31
N LYS A 31 -3.42 -16.02 -8.04
CA LYS A 31 -3.54 -17.14 -9.00
C LYS A 31 -4.22 -16.71 -10.29
N GLN A 32 -5.27 -15.91 -10.22
CA GLN A 32 -5.95 -15.39 -11.42
C GLN A 32 -5.03 -14.44 -12.18
N LEU A 33 -4.33 -13.53 -11.50
CA LEU A 33 -3.39 -12.60 -12.14
C LEU A 33 -2.25 -13.32 -12.89
N ARG A 34 -1.73 -14.43 -12.33
CA ARG A 34 -0.76 -15.29 -13.05
C ARG A 34 -1.32 -15.86 -14.34
N LYS A 35 -2.57 -16.36 -14.30
CA LYS A 35 -3.20 -16.87 -15.53
C LYS A 35 -3.38 -15.78 -16.55
N ASP A 36 -3.87 -14.61 -16.13
CA ASP A 36 -4.17 -13.50 -17.00
C ASP A 36 -2.92 -12.94 -17.72
N ILE A 37 -1.78 -12.89 -17.04
CA ILE A 37 -0.52 -12.37 -17.62
C ILE A 37 0.15 -13.36 -18.59
N ASP A 38 -0.14 -14.66 -18.46
CA ASP A 38 0.37 -15.73 -19.32
C ASP A 38 -0.51 -15.97 -20.57
N GLU A 39 -1.68 -15.33 -20.66
CA GLU A 39 -2.51 -15.33 -21.87
C GLU A 39 -1.81 -14.62 -23.05
N ASN A 40 -2.15 -15.02 -24.29
CA ASN A 40 -1.63 -14.39 -25.51
C ASN A 40 -2.80 -13.89 -26.39
N PRO A 41 -3.08 -12.57 -26.45
CA PRO A 41 -2.39 -11.48 -25.74
C PRO A 41 -2.70 -11.46 -24.22
N PRO A 42 -1.83 -10.84 -23.38
CA PRO A 42 -2.05 -10.76 -21.94
C PRO A 42 -3.33 -10.01 -21.57
N ASN A 43 -4.07 -10.54 -20.60
CA ASN A 43 -5.27 -9.91 -20.08
C ASN A 43 -4.93 -8.98 -18.91
N LEU A 44 -4.87 -7.68 -19.17
CA LEU A 44 -4.48 -6.69 -18.16
C LEU A 44 -5.66 -6.18 -17.29
N THR A 45 -6.85 -6.73 -17.45
CA THR A 45 -8.06 -6.23 -16.78
C THR A 45 -7.95 -6.29 -15.26
N ASN A 46 -7.51 -7.42 -14.70
CA ASN A 46 -7.42 -7.58 -13.26
C ASN A 46 -6.22 -6.84 -12.66
N ILE A 47 -5.11 -6.72 -13.42
CA ILE A 47 -3.98 -5.85 -13.04
C ILE A 47 -4.45 -4.38 -12.97
N GLY A 48 -5.27 -3.94 -13.93
CA GLY A 48 -5.88 -2.61 -13.93
C GLY A 48 -6.73 -2.36 -12.69
N LYS A 49 -7.61 -3.30 -12.35
CA LYS A 49 -8.42 -3.22 -11.12
C LYS A 49 -7.55 -3.18 -9.86
N LEU A 50 -6.49 -3.98 -9.80
CA LEU A 50 -5.56 -3.97 -8.65
C LEU A 50 -4.83 -2.64 -8.55
N LEU A 51 -4.41 -2.05 -9.68
CA LEU A 51 -3.81 -0.72 -9.70
C LEU A 51 -4.78 0.35 -9.18
N GLU A 52 -6.03 0.33 -9.62
CA GLU A 52 -7.08 1.22 -9.11
C GLU A 52 -7.25 1.07 -7.59
N GLN A 53 -7.20 -0.16 -7.08
CA GLN A 53 -7.25 -0.43 -5.63
C GLN A 53 -6.07 0.21 -4.89
N PHE A 54 -4.85 0.11 -5.42
CA PHE A 54 -3.69 0.77 -4.81
C PHE A 54 -3.82 2.29 -4.83
N VAL A 55 -4.28 2.87 -5.94
CA VAL A 55 -4.50 4.32 -6.08
C VAL A 55 -5.53 4.81 -5.06
N GLU A 56 -6.68 4.15 -4.95
CA GLU A 56 -7.70 4.52 -3.96
C GLU A 56 -7.22 4.27 -2.52
N GLY A 57 -6.43 3.22 -2.28
CA GLY A 57 -5.76 2.98 -1.01
C GLY A 57 -4.84 4.15 -0.61
N LEU A 58 -4.02 4.63 -1.53
CA LEU A 58 -3.15 5.79 -1.35
C LEU A 58 -3.96 7.06 -1.02
N CYS A 59 -5.08 7.30 -1.70
CA CYS A 59 -5.95 8.45 -1.41
C CYS A 59 -6.56 8.40 -0.01
N LYS A 60 -6.79 7.20 0.56
CA LYS A 60 -7.29 7.06 1.94
C LYS A 60 -6.24 7.45 3.00
N PHE A 61 -4.96 7.53 2.65
CA PHE A 61 -3.92 8.09 3.53
C PHE A 61 -3.99 9.60 3.71
N CYS A 62 -4.74 10.32 2.88
CA CYS A 62 -4.95 11.76 3.02
C CYS A 62 -6.35 12.18 2.54
N PRO A 63 -7.44 11.76 3.23
CA PRO A 63 -8.80 11.96 2.74
C PRO A 63 -9.18 13.45 2.62
N SER A 64 -8.58 14.32 3.44
CA SER A 64 -8.83 15.75 3.43
C SER A 64 -8.04 16.54 2.37
N LYS A 65 -7.04 15.94 1.71
CA LYS A 65 -6.22 16.63 0.69
C LYS A 65 -6.69 16.29 -0.72
N THR A 66 -7.74 16.97 -1.17
CA THR A 66 -8.40 16.74 -2.46
C THR A 66 -7.48 16.90 -3.66
N GLU A 67 -6.60 17.90 -3.66
CA GLU A 67 -5.65 18.21 -4.72
C GLU A 67 -4.60 17.10 -4.83
N LEU A 68 -4.03 16.67 -3.70
CA LEU A 68 -3.10 15.55 -3.64
C LEU A 68 -3.76 14.26 -4.18
N ASN A 69 -5.00 13.98 -3.77
CA ASN A 69 -5.72 12.80 -4.23
C ASN A 69 -6.00 12.84 -5.74
N LYS A 70 -6.26 14.03 -6.29
CA LYS A 70 -6.39 14.23 -7.73
C LYS A 70 -5.06 13.97 -8.45
N GLU A 71 -3.97 14.53 -7.95
CA GLU A 71 -2.61 14.31 -8.51
C GLU A 71 -2.21 12.83 -8.49
N ILE A 72 -2.51 12.11 -7.41
CA ILE A 72 -2.24 10.68 -7.29
C ILE A 72 -3.01 9.90 -8.37
N ARG A 73 -4.31 10.18 -8.56
CA ARG A 73 -5.13 9.52 -9.59
C ARG A 73 -4.64 9.83 -11.01
N GLU A 74 -4.27 11.08 -11.27
CA GLU A 74 -3.78 11.52 -12.60
C GLU A 74 -2.36 11.01 -12.91
N ARG A 75 -1.60 10.58 -11.89
CA ARG A 75 -0.25 10.03 -12.06
C ARG A 75 -0.24 8.70 -12.80
N PHE A 76 -1.30 7.91 -12.75
CA PHE A 76 -1.32 6.56 -13.34
C PHE A 76 -2.06 6.56 -14.69
N PRO A 77 -1.60 5.75 -15.67
CA PRO A 77 -2.27 5.66 -16.95
C PRO A 77 -3.64 4.99 -16.80
N LYS A 78 -4.65 5.50 -17.51
CA LYS A 78 -6.01 4.92 -17.52
C LYS A 78 -6.07 3.56 -18.22
N GLN A 79 -5.17 3.34 -19.17
CA GLN A 79 -5.04 2.07 -19.88
C GLN A 79 -3.62 1.57 -19.69
N ILE A 80 -3.49 0.38 -19.10
CA ILE A 80 -2.20 -0.25 -18.88
C ILE A 80 -1.76 -0.92 -20.17
N LYS A 81 -0.52 -0.65 -20.57
CA LYS A 81 0.18 -1.39 -21.62
C LYS A 81 1.34 -2.17 -21.00
N PRO A 82 1.72 -3.33 -21.57
CA PRO A 82 2.87 -4.09 -21.07
C PRO A 82 4.15 -3.25 -21.00
N GLU A 83 4.36 -2.35 -21.96
CA GLU A 83 5.53 -1.47 -22.02
C GLU A 83 5.64 -0.53 -20.80
N ASP A 84 4.51 -0.13 -20.22
CA ASP A 84 4.44 0.86 -19.13
C ASP A 84 4.62 0.23 -17.74
N THR A 85 4.70 -1.11 -17.66
CA THR A 85 4.63 -1.84 -16.38
C THR A 85 5.70 -1.39 -15.39
N MET A 86 6.96 -1.27 -15.82
CA MET A 86 8.06 -0.82 -14.95
C MET A 86 7.85 0.62 -14.45
N PHE A 87 7.36 1.49 -15.32
CA PHE A 87 7.08 2.88 -14.97
C PHE A 87 5.94 2.99 -13.95
N ILE A 88 4.91 2.15 -14.07
CA ILE A 88 3.82 2.05 -13.08
C ILE A 88 4.37 1.59 -11.73
N ILE A 89 5.22 0.56 -11.71
CA ILE A 89 5.86 0.05 -10.49
C ILE A 89 6.67 1.16 -9.78
N GLN A 90 7.49 1.88 -10.52
CA GLN A 90 8.27 3.01 -9.97
C GLN A 90 7.35 4.09 -9.37
N LYS A 91 6.23 4.41 -10.03
CA LYS A 91 5.24 5.37 -9.52
C LYS A 91 4.50 4.89 -8.27
N LEU A 92 4.19 3.60 -8.18
CA LEU A 92 3.61 2.99 -6.99
C LEU A 92 4.56 3.12 -5.79
N ILE A 93 5.83 2.76 -5.99
CA ILE A 93 6.88 2.87 -4.96
C ILE A 93 7.06 4.32 -4.52
N PHE A 94 7.25 5.23 -5.48
CA PHE A 94 7.40 6.66 -5.19
C PHE A 94 6.22 7.21 -4.37
N SER A 95 5.01 6.74 -4.66
CA SER A 95 3.79 7.23 -3.99
C SER A 95 3.64 6.67 -2.58
N ILE A 96 3.92 5.37 -2.34
CA ILE A 96 3.85 4.80 -0.98
C ILE A 96 4.96 5.34 -0.07
N GLU A 97 6.14 5.64 -0.63
CA GLU A 97 7.27 6.24 0.09
C GLU A 97 6.92 7.59 0.74
N GLN A 98 5.92 8.31 0.21
CA GLN A 98 5.45 9.56 0.82
C GLN A 98 4.65 9.36 2.11
N PHE A 99 4.13 8.15 2.35
CA PHE A 99 3.23 7.85 3.46
C PHE A 99 3.85 6.94 4.52
N GLN A 100 4.90 6.19 4.16
CA GLN A 100 5.56 5.26 5.08
C GLN A 100 6.66 5.91 5.92
N SER A 101 7.16 5.16 6.90
CA SER A 101 8.35 5.53 7.66
C SER A 101 9.63 5.39 6.80
N PRO A 102 10.65 6.27 6.97
CA PRO A 102 11.94 6.11 6.30
C PRO A 102 12.64 4.76 6.55
N ASN A 103 12.25 4.05 7.61
CA ASN A 103 12.78 2.72 7.89
C ASN A 103 12.25 1.66 6.88
N ASP A 104 11.04 1.88 6.35
CA ASP A 104 10.41 1.00 5.36
C ASP A 104 10.90 1.26 3.92
N ASP A 105 11.57 2.38 3.65
CA ASP A 105 12.16 2.67 2.33
C ASP A 105 13.15 1.60 1.86
N LYS A 106 13.80 0.91 2.80
CA LYS A 106 14.70 -0.20 2.47
C LYS A 106 13.95 -1.38 1.85
N ILE A 107 12.69 -1.59 2.26
CA ILE A 107 11.82 -2.65 1.76
C ILE A 107 11.40 -2.33 0.33
N THR A 108 10.88 -1.12 0.08
CA THR A 108 10.43 -0.69 -1.26
C THR A 108 11.59 -0.61 -2.25
N LYS A 109 12.77 -0.14 -1.81
CA LYS A 109 13.99 -0.17 -2.63
C LYS A 109 14.45 -1.57 -2.99
N LYS A 110 14.32 -2.53 -2.05
CA LYS A 110 14.61 -3.93 -2.32
C LYS A 110 13.64 -4.50 -3.35
N MET A 111 12.33 -4.27 -3.19
CA MET A 111 11.32 -4.68 -4.16
C MET A 111 11.62 -4.15 -5.57
N LEU A 112 12.01 -2.87 -5.69
CA LEU A 112 12.40 -2.28 -6.97
C LEU A 112 13.64 -2.93 -7.57
N SER A 113 14.65 -3.21 -6.74
CA SER A 113 15.87 -3.88 -7.19
C SER A 113 15.58 -5.30 -7.67
N ASP A 114 14.77 -6.06 -6.94
CA ASP A 114 14.46 -7.46 -7.25
C ASP A 114 13.75 -7.59 -8.60
N ILE A 115 12.76 -6.72 -8.88
CA ILE A 115 12.06 -6.70 -10.16
C ILE A 115 12.92 -6.15 -11.31
N SER A 116 13.78 -5.15 -11.04
CA SER A 116 14.67 -4.57 -12.06
C SER A 116 15.74 -5.56 -12.52
N ASN A 117 16.25 -6.37 -11.60
CA ASN A 117 17.28 -7.37 -11.90
C ASN A 117 16.74 -8.56 -12.71
N ASN A 118 15.46 -8.91 -12.52
CA ASN A 118 14.84 -10.08 -13.15
C ASN A 118 13.45 -9.74 -13.68
N PHE A 119 13.35 -8.84 -14.66
CA PHE A 119 12.06 -8.37 -15.17
C PHE A 119 11.36 -9.43 -16.03
N ASN A 120 10.33 -10.07 -15.48
CA ASN A 120 9.49 -11.08 -16.13
C ASN A 120 8.10 -11.15 -15.47
N ASN A 121 7.19 -11.94 -16.04
CA ASN A 121 5.81 -12.06 -15.53
C ASN A 121 5.76 -12.48 -14.05
N GLU A 122 6.56 -13.47 -13.64
CA GLU A 122 6.57 -13.95 -12.25
C GLU A 122 7.11 -12.90 -11.28
N SER A 123 8.12 -12.11 -11.66
CA SER A 123 8.62 -11.03 -10.81
C SER A 123 7.64 -9.87 -10.70
N ILE A 124 6.86 -9.58 -11.74
CA ILE A 124 5.74 -8.63 -11.68
C ILE A 124 4.70 -9.10 -10.67
N ILE A 125 4.29 -10.38 -10.74
CA ILE A 125 3.32 -10.94 -9.80
C ILE A 125 3.86 -10.96 -8.36
N ALA A 126 5.12 -11.35 -8.17
CA ALA A 126 5.78 -11.34 -6.87
C ALA A 126 5.80 -9.92 -6.30
N PHE A 127 6.20 -8.92 -7.10
CA PHE A 127 6.16 -7.52 -6.72
C PHE A 127 4.76 -7.08 -6.30
N LEU A 128 3.73 -7.36 -7.11
CA LEU A 128 2.36 -6.96 -6.80
C LEU A 128 1.86 -7.59 -5.49
N SER A 129 2.24 -8.84 -5.21
CA SER A 129 1.90 -9.52 -3.95
C SER A 129 2.60 -8.90 -2.74
N ASP A 130 3.90 -8.66 -2.84
CA ASP A 130 4.68 -8.06 -1.75
C ASP A 130 4.25 -6.61 -1.50
N PHE A 131 4.00 -5.86 -2.57
CA PHE A 131 3.51 -4.49 -2.50
C PHE A 131 2.12 -4.42 -1.88
N TYR A 132 1.24 -5.39 -2.19
CA TYR A 132 -0.07 -5.50 -1.55
C TYR A 132 0.05 -5.63 -0.03
N ASP A 133 0.85 -6.59 0.45
CA ASP A 133 1.05 -6.79 1.90
C ASP A 133 1.67 -5.57 2.56
N HIS A 134 2.63 -4.94 1.89
CA HIS A 134 3.28 -3.75 2.39
C HIS A 134 2.29 -2.58 2.51
N THR A 135 1.45 -2.35 1.49
CA THR A 135 0.44 -1.29 1.54
C THR A 135 -0.58 -1.53 2.65
N GLU A 136 -0.98 -2.78 2.92
CA GLU A 136 -1.85 -3.11 4.06
C GLU A 136 -1.19 -2.78 5.39
N LYS A 137 0.10 -3.14 5.55
CA LYS A 137 0.88 -2.80 6.74
C LYS A 137 0.91 -1.29 6.97
N ILE A 138 1.30 -0.51 5.96
CA ILE A 138 1.38 0.96 6.06
C ILE A 138 0.01 1.55 6.37
N TYR A 139 -1.06 1.02 5.77
CA TYR A 139 -2.41 1.46 6.08
C TYR A 139 -2.81 1.25 7.52
N LYS A 140 -2.50 0.08 8.07
CA LYS A 140 -2.74 -0.20 9.48
C LYS A 140 -1.99 0.79 10.37
N GLU A 141 -0.71 1.04 10.10
CA GLU A 141 0.09 1.98 10.89
C GLU A 141 -0.46 3.42 10.85
N VAL A 142 -0.82 3.90 9.65
CA VAL A 142 -1.43 5.23 9.47
C VAL A 142 -2.77 5.33 10.18
N TRP A 143 -3.62 4.30 10.07
CA TRP A 143 -4.91 4.25 10.76
C TRP A 143 -4.73 4.29 12.28
N GLU A 144 -3.81 3.49 12.82
CA GLU A 144 -3.56 3.44 14.26
C GLU A 144 -3.01 4.78 14.78
N GLY A 145 -2.10 5.40 14.02
CA GLY A 145 -1.60 6.74 14.32
C GLY A 145 -2.72 7.78 14.38
N ARG A 146 -3.69 7.70 13.46
CA ARG A 146 -4.87 8.59 13.47
C ARG A 146 -5.79 8.35 14.66
N GLN A 147 -6.05 7.09 15.03
CA GLN A 147 -6.87 6.82 16.21
C GLN A 147 -6.22 7.33 17.49
N ARG A 148 -4.91 7.13 17.63
CA ARG A 148 -4.14 7.71 18.75
C ARG A 148 -4.28 9.22 18.79
N LEU A 149 -4.16 9.89 17.64
CA LEU A 149 -4.34 11.34 17.54
C LEU A 149 -5.75 11.79 17.97
N ILE A 150 -6.80 11.11 17.51
CA ILE A 150 -8.20 11.42 17.88
C ILE A 150 -8.42 11.22 19.39
N ASN A 151 -7.80 10.20 19.97
CA ASN A 151 -7.87 9.90 21.40
C ASN A 151 -6.98 10.83 22.27
N GLY A 152 -6.27 11.78 21.66
CA GLY A 152 -5.34 12.66 22.37
C GLY A 152 -4.05 11.97 22.84
N GLU A 153 -3.76 10.78 22.33
CA GLU A 153 -2.53 10.05 22.61
C GLU A 153 -1.39 10.48 21.67
N ASN A 154 -0.14 10.13 22.04
CA ASN A 154 1.00 10.32 21.15
C ASN A 154 0.91 9.37 19.95
N ILE A 155 1.02 9.93 18.74
CA ILE A 155 0.98 9.25 17.44
C ILE A 155 2.01 8.10 17.39
N VAL A 156 3.17 8.28 18.02
CA VAL A 156 4.21 7.24 18.10
C VAL A 156 3.76 6.14 19.07
N PRO A 157 3.73 4.86 18.65
CA PRO A 157 3.34 3.75 19.50
C PRO A 157 4.24 3.63 20.75
N PRO A 158 3.72 3.19 21.91
CA PRO A 158 4.48 3.07 23.15
C PRO A 158 5.80 2.32 23.03
N GLU A 159 5.81 1.22 22.29
CA GLU A 159 6.97 0.37 21.99
C GLU A 159 8.11 1.09 21.25
N HIS A 160 7.79 2.17 20.51
CA HIS A 160 8.78 2.98 19.80
C HIS A 160 9.13 4.28 20.53
N ARG A 161 8.47 4.57 21.67
CA ARG A 161 8.83 5.71 22.50
C ARG A 161 10.14 5.43 23.22
N LYS A 162 11.03 6.42 23.26
CA LYS A 162 12.23 6.33 24.12
C LYS A 162 11.76 6.15 25.57
N LYS A 163 12.16 5.05 26.21
CA LYS A 163 11.94 4.88 27.66
C LYS A 163 12.57 6.07 28.39
N VAL A 164 11.75 6.83 29.09
CA VAL A 164 12.24 7.90 29.95
C VAL A 164 12.88 7.24 31.17
N ILE A 165 14.21 7.24 31.21
CA ILE A 165 14.97 6.81 32.38
C ILE A 165 14.99 8.01 33.33
N GLY A 166 14.21 7.94 34.40
CA GLY A 166 13.86 9.10 35.21
C GLY A 166 12.97 8.78 36.40
N LYS A 167 12.89 9.69 37.37
CA LYS A 167 11.97 9.54 38.52
C LYS A 167 10.62 10.16 38.14
N ASN A 168 9.52 9.43 38.36
CA ASN A 168 8.14 9.88 38.06
C ASN A 168 7.92 10.36 36.61
N GLY A 169 8.58 9.75 35.63
CA GLY A 169 8.43 10.13 34.21
C GLY A 169 9.22 11.38 33.80
N VAL A 170 10.06 11.95 34.68
CA VAL A 170 10.94 13.08 34.37
C VAL A 170 12.35 12.57 34.05
N PRO A 171 12.91 12.82 32.84
CA PRO A 171 14.26 12.38 32.48
C PRO A 171 15.32 12.95 33.43
N PHE A 172 16.33 12.16 33.81
CA PHE A 172 17.42 12.65 34.65
C PHE A 172 18.23 13.79 34.00
N ASN A 173 18.40 13.73 32.69
CA ASN A 173 19.10 14.76 31.92
C ASN A 173 18.11 15.44 30.98
N MET A 174 17.66 16.64 31.36
CA MET A 174 16.93 17.51 30.44
C MET A 174 17.93 18.26 29.57
N LYS A 175 17.69 18.33 28.25
CA LYS A 175 18.45 19.24 27.38
C LYS A 175 18.09 20.67 27.76
N THR A 176 18.99 21.37 28.45
CA THR A 176 18.91 22.82 28.62
C THR A 176 19.41 23.46 27.33
N GLY A 177 18.55 24.26 26.68
CA GLY A 177 18.96 25.05 25.52
C GLY A 177 19.88 26.18 25.97
N LEU A 178 21.17 26.02 25.72
CA LEU A 178 22.18 27.08 25.66
C LEU A 178 22.75 27.08 24.24
#